data_AF-A0A7Z9ZHY0-F1
#
_entry.id   AF-A0A7Z9ZHY0-F1
#
_cell.length_a   1.000
_cell.length_b   1.000
_cell.length_c   1.000
_cell.angle_alpha   90.00
_cell.angle_beta   90.00
_cell.angle_gamma   90.00
#
_symmetry.space_group_name_H-M   'P 1'
#
loop_
_entity.id
_entity.type
_entity.pdbx_description
1 polymer ?
#
loop_
_entity_poly.entity_id
_entity_poly.type
_entity_poly.pdbx_seq_one_letter_code
_entity_poly.pdbx_strand_id
1 'polypeptide(L)'
;MVRKISLKETKAPYSLSFDEGQLGEETVIIERDGQPVAALVPFHEYQEFARWRAREVPPHLKPAELEQFERDRIAFERMREELLKTHRGQFVAILDGEVVDADPDQGELARRVYARFGYRPIYMDEVREKPRIYEFPSPEVIR
;
A
#
# COMPACT_ATOMS: atom_id res chain seq x y z
N MET A 1 -8.16 -17.48 -26.68
CA MET A 1 -8.14 -16.29 -27.57
C MET A 1 -9.02 -15.21 -26.95
N VAL A 2 -9.01 -13.96 -27.45
CA VAL A 2 -9.85 -12.88 -26.90
C VAL A 2 -11.00 -12.60 -27.86
N ARG A 3 -12.23 -12.63 -27.34
CA ARG A 3 -13.45 -12.37 -28.12
C ARG A 3 -13.97 -10.96 -27.85
N LYS A 4 -14.52 -10.30 -28.87
CA LYS A 4 -15.12 -8.96 -28.75
C LYS A 4 -16.62 -8.99 -29.02
N ILE A 5 -17.40 -8.29 -28.22
CA ILE A 5 -18.85 -8.12 -28.38
C ILE A 5 -19.17 -6.62 -28.37
N SER A 6 -19.80 -6.13 -29.44
CA SER A 6 -20.22 -4.73 -29.54
C SER A 6 -21.66 -4.55 -29.08
N LEU A 7 -21.87 -3.64 -28.13
CA LEU A 7 -23.19 -3.17 -27.71
C LEU A 7 -23.68 -2.09 -28.69
N LYS A 8 -24.88 -2.27 -29.25
CA LYS A 8 -25.59 -1.28 -30.05
C LYS A 8 -26.87 -0.91 -29.28
N GLU A 9 -27.10 0.38 -29.04
CA GLU A 9 -28.20 1.02 -28.28
C GLU A 9 -27.97 1.31 -26.79
N THR A 10 -28.77 2.23 -26.24
CA THR A 10 -28.45 3.02 -25.02
C THR A 10 -29.51 2.99 -23.89
N LYS A 11 -30.58 2.18 -23.94
CA LYS A 11 -31.73 2.36 -23.00
C LYS A 11 -32.44 1.12 -22.42
N ALA A 12 -31.98 -0.12 -22.61
CA ALA A 12 -32.59 -1.31 -21.96
C ALA A 12 -31.54 -2.21 -21.29
N PRO A 13 -31.88 -3.00 -20.25
CA PRO A 13 -30.98 -4.05 -19.78
C PRO A 13 -30.70 -5.04 -20.92
N TYR A 14 -29.44 -5.10 -21.35
CA TYR A 14 -28.98 -6.02 -22.40
C TYR A 14 -28.76 -7.40 -21.78
N SER A 15 -29.53 -8.39 -22.23
CA SER A 15 -29.27 -9.79 -21.90
C SER A 15 -28.34 -10.37 -22.97
N LEU A 16 -27.06 -10.54 -22.61
CA LEU A 16 -26.13 -11.30 -23.43
C LEU A 16 -26.32 -12.78 -23.09
N SER A 17 -26.76 -13.57 -24.07
CA SER A 17 -26.85 -15.02 -23.93
C SER A 17 -25.47 -15.62 -24.22
N PHE A 18 -24.90 -16.29 -23.24
CA PHE A 18 -23.66 -17.03 -23.38
C PHE A 18 -23.96 -18.52 -23.31
N ASP A 19 -23.29 -19.30 -24.15
CA ASP A 19 -23.29 -20.75 -24.00
C ASP A 19 -22.47 -21.11 -22.75
N GLU A 20 -22.90 -22.11 -22.00
CA GLU A 20 -22.28 -22.52 -20.73
C GLU A 20 -20.83 -23.00 -20.97
N GLY A 21 -20.57 -23.62 -22.13
CA GLY A 21 -19.22 -23.98 -22.58
C GLY A 21 -18.32 -22.78 -22.92
N GLN A 22 -18.90 -21.59 -23.16
CA GLN A 22 -18.15 -20.37 -23.52
C GLN A 22 -17.78 -19.53 -22.30
N LEU A 23 -18.43 -19.71 -21.15
CA LEU A 23 -18.26 -18.88 -19.95
C LEU A 23 -17.01 -19.24 -19.11
N GLY A 24 -16.21 -20.21 -19.53
CA GLY A 24 -15.08 -20.71 -18.74
C GLY A 24 -13.72 -20.68 -19.44
N GLU A 25 -13.65 -20.54 -20.76
CA GLU A 25 -12.42 -20.81 -21.51
C GLU A 25 -11.73 -19.55 -22.07
N GLU A 26 -12.47 -18.46 -22.29
CA GLU A 26 -11.91 -17.27 -22.93
C GLU A 26 -12.41 -15.96 -22.32
N THR A 27 -11.52 -14.97 -22.28
CA THR A 27 -11.89 -13.60 -21.91
C THR A 27 -12.69 -12.95 -23.05
N VAL A 28 -13.84 -12.38 -22.70
CA VAL A 28 -14.73 -11.66 -23.61
C VAL A 28 -14.71 -10.17 -23.28
N ILE A 29 -14.32 -9.35 -24.26
CA ILE A 29 -14.33 -7.89 -24.17
C ILE A 29 -15.67 -7.36 -24.66
N ILE A 30 -16.31 -6.54 -23.83
CA ILE A 30 -17.53 -5.83 -24.16
C ILE A 30 -17.14 -4.42 -24.63
N GLU A 31 -17.52 -4.08 -25.85
CA GLU A 31 -17.25 -2.80 -26.50
C GLU A 31 -18.53 -1.98 -26.66
N ARG A 32 -18.43 -0.65 -26.51
CA ARG A 32 -19.47 0.33 -26.84
C ARG A 32 -18.87 1.34 -27.80
N ASP A 33 -19.50 1.57 -28.95
CA ASP A 33 -19.01 2.48 -30.00
C ASP A 33 -17.55 2.18 -30.41
N GLY A 34 -17.17 0.89 -30.42
CA GLY A 34 -15.82 0.43 -30.73
C GLY A 34 -14.78 0.59 -29.62
N GLN A 35 -15.18 1.09 -28.43
CA GLN A 35 -14.30 1.22 -27.26
C GLN A 35 -14.59 0.12 -26.24
N PRO A 36 -13.56 -0.56 -25.69
CA PRO A 36 -13.75 -1.53 -24.61
C PRO A 36 -14.23 -0.85 -23.34
N VAL A 37 -15.33 -1.34 -22.76
CA VAL A 37 -15.94 -0.79 -21.53
C VAL A 37 -16.00 -1.80 -20.39
N ALA A 38 -15.95 -3.10 -20.69
CA ALA A 38 -15.92 -4.16 -19.69
C ALA A 38 -15.29 -5.43 -20.26
N ALA A 39 -14.94 -6.35 -19.38
CA ALA A 39 -14.50 -7.70 -19.74
C ALA A 39 -15.20 -8.73 -18.85
N LEU A 40 -15.59 -9.84 -19.45
CA LEU A 40 -15.97 -11.08 -18.78
C LEU A 40 -14.74 -11.98 -18.79
N VAL A 41 -14.19 -12.23 -17.62
CA VAL A 41 -13.00 -13.03 -17.41
C VAL A 41 -13.41 -14.33 -16.73
N PRO A 42 -12.93 -15.51 -17.18
CA PRO A 42 -13.15 -16.76 -16.45
C PRO A 42 -12.76 -16.61 -14.98
N PHE A 43 -13.60 -17.14 -14.09
CA PHE A 43 -13.42 -16.87 -12.65
C PHE A 43 -12.05 -17.34 -12.12
N HIS A 44 -11.52 -18.44 -12.65
CA HIS A 44 -10.19 -18.95 -12.27
C HIS A 44 -9.05 -17.99 -12.69
N GLU A 45 -9.09 -17.42 -13.89
CA GLU A 45 -8.14 -16.40 -14.35
C GLU A 45 -8.25 -15.13 -13.49
N TYR A 46 -9.48 -14.70 -13.16
CA TYR A 46 -9.68 -13.58 -12.25
C TYR A 46 -9.09 -13.84 -10.86
N GLN A 47 -9.26 -15.06 -10.33
CA GLN A 47 -8.65 -15.46 -9.05
C GLN A 47 -7.13 -15.47 -9.11
N GLU A 48 -6.53 -15.93 -10.21
CA GLU A 48 -5.07 -15.87 -10.40
C GLU A 48 -4.56 -14.43 -10.45
N PHE A 49 -5.23 -13.57 -11.21
CA PHE A 49 -4.92 -12.15 -11.27
C PHE A 49 -5.07 -11.46 -9.90
N ALA A 50 -6.14 -11.76 -9.15
CA ALA A 50 -6.34 -11.23 -7.81
C ALA A 50 -5.22 -11.68 -6.85
N ARG A 51 -4.80 -12.95 -6.93
CA ARG A 51 -3.67 -13.48 -6.15
C ARG A 51 -2.32 -12.87 -6.57
N TRP A 52 -2.11 -12.61 -7.85
CA TRP A 52 -0.92 -11.90 -8.34
C TRP A 52 -0.91 -10.45 -7.82
N ARG A 53 -2.02 -9.73 -7.95
CA ARG A 53 -2.16 -8.36 -7.44
C ARG A 53 -1.92 -8.28 -5.94
N ALA A 54 -2.45 -9.23 -5.16
CA ALA A 54 -2.23 -9.29 -3.72
C ALA A 54 -0.77 -9.64 -3.32
N ARG A 55 0.01 -10.24 -4.24
CA ARG A 55 1.44 -10.52 -4.05
C ARG A 55 2.33 -9.33 -4.44
N GLU A 56 1.97 -8.61 -5.49
CA GLU A 56 2.75 -7.51 -6.08
C GLU A 56 2.41 -6.13 -5.50
N VAL A 57 1.16 -5.94 -5.07
CA VAL A 57 0.74 -4.76 -4.32
C VAL A 57 0.75 -5.19 -2.85
N PRO A 58 1.74 -4.77 -2.05
CA PRO A 58 1.70 -5.04 -0.62
C PRO A 58 0.35 -4.56 -0.09
N PRO A 59 -0.44 -5.42 0.59
CA PRO A 59 -1.46 -4.89 1.47
C PRO A 59 -0.71 -3.94 2.39
N HIS A 60 -1.09 -2.67 2.37
CA HIS A 60 -0.46 -1.55 3.04
C HIS A 60 -0.48 -1.83 4.55
N LEU A 61 0.54 -2.58 4.97
CA LEU A 61 0.76 -3.13 6.30
C LEU A 61 -0.31 -4.13 6.76
N LYS A 62 0.11 -5.33 7.15
CA LYS A 62 -0.76 -6.26 7.87
C LYS A 62 -1.15 -5.61 9.21
N PRO A 63 -2.34 -5.90 9.77
CA PRO A 63 -2.75 -5.35 11.07
C PRO A 63 -1.68 -5.54 12.17
N ALA A 64 -1.04 -6.70 12.23
CA ALA A 64 0.04 -6.97 13.18
C ALA A 64 1.29 -6.08 12.99
N GLU A 65 1.60 -5.69 11.75
CA GLU A 65 2.72 -4.80 11.44
C GLU A 65 2.40 -3.35 11.81
N LEU A 66 1.14 -2.93 11.64
CA LEU A 66 0.65 -1.64 12.14
C LEU A 66 0.70 -1.56 13.68
N GLU A 67 0.25 -2.62 14.36
CA GLU A 67 0.30 -2.69 15.81
C GLU A 67 1.74 -2.67 16.33
N GLN A 68 2.67 -3.35 15.67
CA GLN A 68 4.09 -3.30 16.04
C GLN A 68 4.67 -1.90 15.86
N PHE A 69 4.39 -1.27 14.71
CA PHE A 69 4.85 0.09 14.45
C PHE A 69 4.32 1.09 15.51
N GLU A 70 3.06 0.94 15.93
CA GLU A 70 2.48 1.78 16.98
C GLU A 70 3.12 1.51 18.35
N ARG A 71 3.47 0.25 18.66
CA ARG A 71 4.25 -0.08 19.87
C ARG A 71 5.63 0.57 19.85
N ASP A 72 6.31 0.55 18.72
CA ASP A 72 7.63 1.16 18.56
C ASP A 72 7.58 2.69 18.71
N ARG A 73 6.52 3.32 18.17
CA ARG A 73 6.24 4.75 18.39
C ARG A 73 6.02 5.07 19.86
N ILE A 74 5.24 4.26 20.58
CA ILE A 74 5.01 4.44 22.02
C ILE A 74 6.31 4.24 22.81
N ALA A 75 7.17 3.30 22.41
CA ALA A 75 8.47 3.10 23.03
C ALA A 75 9.38 4.33 22.85
N PHE A 76 9.42 4.92 21.65
CA PHE A 76 10.13 6.18 21.40
C PHE A 76 9.69 7.29 22.37
N GLU A 77 8.38 7.51 22.48
CA GLU A 77 7.84 8.57 23.35
C GLU A 77 8.18 8.32 24.83
N ARG A 78 8.15 7.07 25.28
CA ARG A 78 8.55 6.70 26.66
C ARG A 78 10.03 6.95 26.93
N MET A 79 10.88 6.66 25.94
CA MET A 79 12.34 6.79 26.04
C MET A 79 12.84 8.19 25.68
N ARG A 80 11.96 9.08 25.21
CA ARG A 80 12.31 10.37 24.61
C ARG A 80 13.18 11.25 25.50
N GLU A 81 12.91 11.28 26.81
CA GLU A 81 13.71 12.07 27.75
C GLU A 81 15.16 11.56 27.89
N GLU A 82 15.36 10.25 27.77
CA GLU A 82 16.68 9.63 27.81
C GLU A 82 17.40 9.79 26.46
N LEU A 83 16.67 9.61 25.36
CA LEU A 83 17.16 9.86 24.01
C LEU A 83 17.62 11.31 23.85
N LEU A 84 16.91 12.27 24.45
CA LEU A 84 17.31 13.69 24.42
C LEU A 84 18.65 13.97 25.09
N LYS A 85 19.13 13.09 25.97
CA LYS A 85 20.44 13.22 26.62
C LYS A 85 21.55 12.59 25.78
N THR A 86 21.23 11.57 24.99
CA THR A 86 22.21 10.68 24.34
C THR A 86 22.27 10.86 22.82
N HIS A 87 21.14 11.12 22.17
CA HIS A 87 20.97 11.14 20.71
C HIS A 87 20.32 12.45 20.23
N ARG A 88 20.49 13.55 20.97
CA ARG A 88 19.87 14.85 20.65
C ARG A 88 20.22 15.30 19.22
N GLY A 89 19.21 15.58 18.41
CA GLY A 89 19.37 16.03 17.02
C GLY A 89 19.75 14.93 16.03
N GLN A 90 19.76 13.66 16.47
CA GLN A 90 19.90 12.50 15.59
C GLN A 90 18.54 11.85 15.35
N PHE A 91 18.43 11.14 14.23
CA PHE A 91 17.36 10.19 13.98
C PHE A 91 17.69 8.89 14.70
N VAL A 92 16.69 8.30 15.34
CA VAL A 92 16.81 6.98 15.97
C VAL A 92 15.86 6.02 15.29
N ALA A 93 16.29 4.78 15.08
CA ALA A 93 15.46 3.70 14.60
C ALA A 93 15.06 2.83 15.78
N ILE A 94 13.75 2.61 15.95
CA ILE A 94 13.19 1.72 16.96
C ILE A 94 12.49 0.55 16.28
N LEU A 95 12.83 -0.65 16.74
CA LEU A 95 12.22 -1.90 16.32
C LEU A 95 12.06 -2.80 17.54
N ASP A 96 10.88 -3.41 17.68
CA ASP A 96 10.55 -4.30 18.79
C ASP A 96 10.73 -3.64 20.17
N GLY A 97 10.50 -2.33 20.24
CA GLY A 97 10.60 -1.50 21.45
C GLY A 97 12.01 -1.07 21.85
N GLU A 98 13.03 -1.36 21.04
CA GLU A 98 14.43 -1.02 21.34
C GLU A 98 15.06 -0.15 20.25
N VAL A 99 16.03 0.69 20.64
CA VAL A 99 16.83 1.50 19.69
C VAL A 99 17.82 0.58 19.00
N VAL A 100 17.67 0.39 17.69
CA VAL A 100 18.50 -0.53 16.90
C VAL A 100 19.66 0.16 16.18
N ASP A 101 19.54 1.46 15.89
CA ASP A 101 20.57 2.31 15.30
C ASP A 101 20.19 3.80 15.46
N ALA A 102 21.15 4.69 15.29
CA ALA A 102 20.95 6.13 15.28
C ALA A 102 21.93 6.84 14.33
N ASP A 103 21.49 7.93 13.70
CA ASP A 103 22.31 8.74 12.81
C ASP A 103 21.81 10.18 12.70
N PRO A 104 22.69 11.18 12.55
CA PRO A 104 22.28 12.53 12.14
C PRO A 104 21.56 12.58 10.78
N ASP A 105 21.86 11.67 9.86
CA ASP A 105 21.25 11.58 8.53
C ASP A 105 20.18 10.47 8.47
N GLN A 106 18.94 10.88 8.23
CA GLN A 106 17.81 9.96 8.15
C GLN A 106 17.95 8.93 7.02
N GLY A 107 18.52 9.32 5.88
CA GLY A 107 18.69 8.47 4.71
C GLY A 107 19.73 7.38 4.95
N GLU A 108 20.87 7.73 5.54
CA GLU A 108 21.90 6.75 5.90
C GLU A 108 21.44 5.81 7.02
N LEU A 109 20.71 6.32 8.03
CA LEU A 109 20.06 5.48 9.03
C LEU A 109 19.13 4.47 8.37
N ALA A 110 18.20 4.94 7.54
CA ALA A 110 17.24 4.08 6.85
C ALA A 110 17.94 3.02 6.00
N ARG A 111 18.97 3.41 5.24
CA ARG A 111 19.75 2.50 4.40
C ARG A 111 20.40 1.38 5.22
N ARG A 112 21.06 1.71 6.34
CA ARG A 112 21.71 0.71 7.21
C ARG A 112 20.71 -0.20 7.89
N VAL A 113 19.63 0.37 8.42
CA VAL A 113 18.62 -0.37 9.14
C VAL A 113 17.86 -1.32 8.20
N TYR A 114 17.46 -0.87 7.01
CA TYR A 114 16.84 -1.76 6.02
C TYR A 114 17.80 -2.82 5.48
N ALA A 115 19.08 -2.51 5.34
CA ALA A 115 20.09 -3.52 4.97
C ALA A 115 20.24 -4.60 6.06
N ARG A 116 20.08 -4.24 7.33
CA ARG A 116 20.24 -5.16 8.48
C ARG A 116 18.98 -5.97 8.79
N PHE A 117 17.80 -5.36 8.72
CA PHE A 117 16.55 -5.97 9.19
C PHE A 117 15.56 -6.30 8.05
N GLY A 118 15.91 -5.97 6.80
CA GLY A 118 15.05 -6.11 5.64
C GLY A 118 13.99 -5.01 5.55
N TYR A 119 13.28 -4.97 4.42
CA TYR A 119 12.25 -3.97 4.15
C TYR A 119 10.95 -4.29 4.88
N ARG A 120 10.80 -3.74 6.10
CA ARG A 120 9.62 -3.87 6.98
C ARG A 120 9.37 -2.55 7.72
N PRO A 121 8.19 -2.31 8.30
CA PRO A 121 7.95 -1.10 9.09
C PRO A 121 8.90 -1.03 10.27
N ILE A 122 9.61 0.09 10.38
CA ILE A 122 10.53 0.42 11.47
C ILE A 122 10.28 1.87 11.82
N TYR A 123 10.07 2.17 13.10
CA TYR A 123 9.81 3.52 13.53
C TYR A 123 11.10 4.34 13.52
N MET A 124 11.10 5.49 12.84
CA MET A 124 12.25 6.39 12.77
C MET A 124 11.79 7.83 12.95
N ASP A 125 12.35 8.52 13.93
CA ASP A 125 12.10 9.95 14.13
C ASP A 125 13.34 10.64 14.72
N GLU A 126 13.39 11.95 14.54
CA GLU A 126 14.45 12.82 15.06
C GLU A 126 14.19 13.14 16.53
N VAL A 127 15.22 12.93 17.36
CA VAL A 127 15.17 13.19 18.78
C VAL A 127 15.30 14.70 19.03
N ARG A 128 14.16 15.35 19.28
CA ARG A 128 14.04 16.79 19.56
C ARG A 128 13.16 17.08 20.75
N GLU A 129 13.39 18.22 21.41
CA GLU A 129 12.58 18.67 22.56
C GLU A 129 11.11 18.96 22.20
N LYS A 130 10.84 19.35 20.95
CA LYS A 130 9.47 19.55 20.44
C LYS A 130 9.30 18.74 19.15
N PRO A 131 8.12 18.09 18.96
CA PRO A 131 7.84 17.39 17.71
C PRO A 131 7.77 18.39 16.56
N ARG A 132 8.15 17.96 15.35
CA ARG A 132 7.85 18.73 14.13
C ARG A 132 6.38 18.53 13.80
N ILE A 133 5.66 19.65 13.70
CA ILE A 133 4.29 19.66 13.19
C ILE A 133 4.40 19.94 11.69
N TYR A 134 3.95 18.98 10.88
CA TYR A 134 3.79 19.16 9.44
C TYR A 134 2.32 19.41 9.13
N GLU A 135 2.02 20.56 8.51
CA GLU A 135 0.71 20.79 7.92
C GLU A 135 0.72 20.20 6.51
N PHE A 136 -0.08 19.16 6.29
CA PHE A 136 -0.35 18.65 4.96
C PHE A 136 -1.54 19.41 4.40
N PRO A 137 -1.36 20.28 3.38
CA PRO A 137 -2.48 20.99 2.79
C PRO A 137 -3.44 19.98 2.17
N SER A 138 -4.70 20.01 2.62
CA SER A 138 -5.78 19.29 1.96
C SER A 138 -6.12 20.02 0.67
N PRO A 139 -6.49 19.32 -0.43
CA PRO A 139 -7.11 19.97 -1.57
C PRO A 139 -8.40 20.66 -1.13
N GLU A 140 -8.36 21.98 -0.98
CA GLU A 140 -9.55 22.79 -0.75
C GLU A 140 -10.19 23.13 -2.10
N VAL A 141 -11.41 22.65 -2.32
CA VAL A 141 -12.19 23.05 -3.50
C VAL A 141 -12.66 24.47 -3.28
N ILE A 142 -12.02 25.43 -3.95
CA ILE A 142 -12.51 26.82 -4.04
C ILE A 142 -13.81 26.78 -4.85
N ARG A 143 -14.94 27.12 -4.23
CA ARG A 143 -16.25 27.26 -4.88
C ARG A 143 -16.50 28.68 -5.36
#